data_AF-G2XQP1-F1
#
_entry.id   AF-G2XQP1-F1
#
_cell.length_a   1.000
_cell.length_b   1.000
_cell.length_c   1.000
_cell.angle_alpha   90.00
_cell.angle_beta   90.00
_cell.angle_gamma   90.00
#
_symmetry.space_group_name_H-M   'P 1'
#
loop_
_entity.id
_entity.type
_entity.pdbx_description
1 polymer ?
#
loop_
_entity_poly.entity_id
_entity_poly.type
_entity_poly.pdbx_seq_one_letter_code
_entity_poly.pdbx_strand_id
1 'polypeptide(L)' 'MATPITVGAIGATGNTGQTVVNGLLASSINLERQRPLTPYIDILISCITWEHLEHQTPWIETAKEAGVKRFMPSE' A
#
# COMPACT_ATOMS: atom_id res chain seq x y z
N MET A 1 -15.67 -18.99 -3.92
CA MET A 1 -15.88 -17.52 -3.88
C MET A 1 -14.53 -16.89 -3.60
N ALA A 2 -14.05 -15.95 -4.42
CA ALA A 2 -12.78 -15.27 -4.17
C ALA A 2 -12.97 -14.28 -3.01
N THR A 3 -12.09 -14.31 -2.03
CA THR A 3 -12.08 -13.32 -0.93
C THR A 3 -11.69 -11.95 -1.50
N PRO A 4 -12.33 -10.84 -1.08
CA PRO A 4 -11.91 -9.50 -1.49
C PRO A 4 -10.46 -9.27 -1.10
N ILE A 5 -9.64 -8.76 -2.02
CA ILE A 5 -8.25 -8.40 -1.76
C ILE A 5 -8.24 -6.96 -1.26
N THR A 6 -7.65 -6.72 -0.10
CA THR A 6 -7.49 -5.37 0.45
C THR A 6 -6.11 -4.82 0.10
N VAL A 7 -6.07 -3.65 -0.52
CA VAL A 7 -4.82 -2.99 -0.93
C VAL A 7 -4.65 -1.69 -0.14
N GLY A 8 -3.48 -1.52 0.47
CA GLY A 8 -3.04 -0.27 1.10
C GLY A 8 -2.03 0.46 0.22
N ALA A 9 -2.07 1.80 0.23
CA ALA A 9 -1.11 2.63 -0.50
C ALA A 9 -0.50 3.70 0.43
N ILE A 10 0.83 3.77 0.50
CA ILE A 10 1.59 4.83 1.19
C ILE A 10 1.99 5.89 0.15
N GLY A 11 1.95 7.17 0.51
CA GLY A 11 2.22 8.25 -0.46
C GLY A 11 1.09 8.47 -1.47
N ALA A 12 -0.12 8.00 -1.15
CA ALA A 12 -1.31 8.05 -2.02
C ALA A 12 -1.68 9.46 -2.53
N THR A 13 -1.24 10.53 -1.88
CA THR A 13 -1.54 11.92 -2.25
C THR A 13 -0.60 12.48 -3.32
N GLY A 14 0.55 11.85 -3.59
CA GLY A 14 1.51 12.28 -4.61
C GLY A 14 1.02 12.00 -6.05
N ASN A 15 1.75 12.50 -7.05
CA ASN A 15 1.38 12.34 -8.46
C ASN A 15 1.20 10.87 -8.87
N THR A 16 2.15 10.01 -8.52
CA THR A 16 2.08 8.56 -8.77
C THR A 16 1.00 7.91 -7.89
N GLY A 17 0.95 8.28 -6.60
CA GLY A 17 0.00 7.74 -5.63
C GLY A 17 -1.46 7.92 -6.06
N GLN A 18 -1.81 9.10 -6.57
CA GLN A 18 -3.17 9.36 -7.07
C GLN A 18 -3.54 8.49 -8.26
N THR A 19 -2.59 8.25 -9.17
CA THR A 19 -2.81 7.37 -10.32
C THR A 19 -3.04 5.93 -9.89
N VAL A 20 -2.25 5.44 -8.91
CA VAL A 20 -2.44 4.12 -8.31
C VAL A 20 -3.80 4.02 -7.63
N VAL A 21 -4.17 5.00 -6.79
CA VAL A 21 -5.48 5.05 -6.12
C VAL A 21 -6.62 5.04 -7.13
N ASN A 22 -6.55 5.86 -8.18
CA ASN A 22 -7.59 5.90 -9.21
C ASN A 22 -7.70 4.57 -9.97
N GLY A 23 -6.57 3.91 -10.27
CA GLY A 23 -6.57 2.58 -10.87
C GLY A 23 -7.15 1.49 -9.96
N LEU A 24 -6.85 1.56 -8.65
CA LEU A 24 -7.41 0.66 -7.64
C LEU A 24 -8.92 0.88 -7.47
N LEU A 25 -9.39 2.13 -7.43
CA LEU A 25 -10.83 2.45 -7.35
C LEU A 25 -11.59 2.10 -8.63
N ALA A 26 -10.95 2.19 -9.79
CA ALA A 26 -11.52 1.77 -11.07
C ALA A 26 -11.58 0.24 -11.22
N SER A 27 -10.87 -0.50 -10.36
CA SER A 27 -10.91 -1.96 -10.34
C SER A 27 -11.78 -2.46 -9.18
N SER A 28 -12.24 -3.71 -9.25
CA SER A 28 -13.14 -4.29 -8.26
C SER A 28 -12.49 -4.62 -6.90
N ILE A 29 -11.40 -3.94 -6.54
CA ILE A 29 -10.60 -4.15 -5.32
C ILE A 29 -10.93 -3.06 -4.29
N ASN A 30 -11.10 -3.46 -3.03
CA ASN A 30 -11.40 -2.51 -1.96
C ASN A 30 -10.12 -1.76 -1.56
N LEU A 31 -10.16 -0.44 -1.70
CA LEU A 31 -9.09 0.45 -1.27
C LEU A 31 -9.36 0.98 0.14
N GLU A 32 -8.45 0.74 1.07
CA GLU A 32 -8.45 1.39 2.37
C GLU A 32 -7.33 2.43 2.47
N ARG A 33 -7.72 3.67 2.80
CA ARG A 33 -6.78 4.77 3.06
C ARG A 33 -6.13 4.54 4.44
N GLN A 34 -4.92 3.99 4.45
CA GLN A 34 -4.33 3.43 5.66
C GLN A 34 -3.82 4.47 6.68
N ARG A 35 -4.35 4.36 7.92
CA ARG A 35 -3.74 4.72 9.23
C ARG A 35 -2.92 3.52 9.72
N PRO A 36 -2.02 3.62 10.71
CA PRO A 36 -1.05 2.56 11.05
C PRO A 36 -1.64 1.39 11.88
N LEU A 37 -2.83 0.90 11.54
CA LEU A 37 -3.42 -0.28 12.15
C LEU A 37 -3.73 -1.29 11.03
N THR A 38 -2.85 -2.26 10.91
CA THR A 38 -2.59 -3.06 9.71
C THR A 38 -3.23 -4.47 9.63
N PRO A 39 -4.19 -4.93 10.47
CA PRO A 39 -4.59 -6.35 10.44
C PRO A 39 -5.43 -6.81 9.24
N TYR A 40 -5.64 -5.95 8.22
CA TYR A 40 -6.52 -6.25 7.08
C TYR A 40 -5.94 -5.92 5.70
N ILE A 41 -4.63 -5.71 5.53
CA ILE A 41 -4.03 -5.47 4.21
C ILE A 41 -3.42 -6.75 3.64
N ASP A 42 -3.79 -7.11 2.41
CA ASP A 42 -3.14 -8.17 1.66
C ASP A 42 -1.92 -7.66 0.89
N ILE A 43 -2.03 -6.47 0.29
CA ILE A 43 -0.99 -5.87 -0.57
C ILE A 43 -0.73 -4.43 -0.13
N LEU A 44 0.54 -4.10 0.11
CA LEU A 44 0.98 -2.73 0.42
C LEU A 44 1.82 -2.17 -0.73
N ILE A 45 1.41 -1.02 -1.27
CA ILE A 45 2.11 -0.32 -2.35
C ILE A 45 2.72 0.96 -1.80
N SER A 46 4.01 1.15 -2.04
CA SER A 46 4.71 2.38 -1.69
C SER A 46 4.77 3.30 -2.92
N CYS A 47 4.24 4.51 -2.80
CA CYS A 47 4.28 5.56 -3.82
C CYS A 47 5.00 6.82 -3.28
N ILE A 48 6.01 6.60 -2.44
CA ILE A 48 6.77 7.69 -1.82
C ILE A 48 7.79 8.31 -2.77
N THR A 49 8.25 9.50 -2.40
CA THR A 49 9.30 10.19 -3.14
C THR A 49 10.68 9.72 -2.69
N TRP A 50 11.69 10.00 -3.53
CA TRP A 50 13.08 9.56 -3.32
C TRP A 50 13.66 10.04 -1.98
N GLU A 51 13.23 11.22 -1.50
CA GLU A 51 13.67 11.81 -0.22
C GLU A 51 13.31 10.95 1.00
N HIS A 52 12.36 10.02 0.86
CA HIS A 52 11.86 9.19 1.96
C HIS A 52 12.15 7.71 1.77
N LEU A 53 12.97 7.31 0.77
CA LEU A 53 13.27 5.90 0.46
C LEU A 53 13.90 5.16 1.64
N GLU A 54 14.69 5.86 2.46
CA GLU A 54 15.28 5.31 3.68
C GLU A 54 14.25 4.82 4.71
N HIS A 55 13.03 5.38 4.69
CA HIS A 55 11.94 4.96 5.56
C HIS A 55 11.18 3.74 5.03
N GLN A 56 11.54 3.21 3.86
CA GLN A 56 10.85 2.07 3.27
C GLN A 56 11.15 0.76 4.01
N THR A 57 12.36 0.59 4.54
CA THR A 57 12.78 -0.57 5.35
C THR A 57 11.88 -0.81 6.56
N PRO A 58 11.65 0.17 7.46
CA PRO A 58 10.77 -0.05 8.61
C PRO A 58 9.31 -0.33 8.22
N TRP A 59 8.85 0.14 7.06
CA TRP A 59 7.51 -0.21 6.57
C TRP A 59 7.41 -1.64 6.05
N ILE A 60 8.48 -2.17 5.46
CA ILE A 60 8.55 -3.59 5.07
C ILE A 60 8.47 -4.47 6.31
N GLU A 61 9.20 -4.13 7.37
CA GLU A 61 9.16 -4.83 8.64
C GLU A 61 7.76 -4.79 9.24
N THR A 62 7.16 -3.59 9.33
CA THR A 62 5.78 -3.41 9.83
C THR A 62 4.76 -4.19 8.99
N ALA A 63 4.91 -4.19 7.66
CA ALA A 63 4.03 -4.93 6.76
C ALA A 63 4.15 -6.45 6.97
N LYS A 64 5.37 -6.94 7.16
CA LYS A 64 5.63 -8.35 7.44
C LYS A 64 5.03 -8.78 8.78
N GLU A 65 5.20 -7.97 9.83
CA GLU A 65 4.60 -8.20 11.14
C GLU A 65 3.07 -8.19 11.09
N ALA A 66 2.49 -7.33 10.24
CA ALA A 66 1.06 -7.25 10.02
C ALA A 66 0.47 -8.40 9.18
N GLY A 67 1.31 -9.26 8.59
CA GLY A 67 0.87 -10.36 7.74
C GLY A 67 0.54 -9.95 6.30
N VAL A 68 1.05 -8.82 5.81
CA VAL A 68 0.91 -8.40 4.41
C VAL A 68 1.52 -9.47 3.50
N LYS A 69 0.76 -9.92 2.51
CA LYS A 69 1.16 -10.99 1.58
C LYS A 69 2.11 -10.49 0.50
N ARG A 70 2.04 -9.22 0.12
CA ARG A 70 2.87 -8.61 -0.93
C ARG A 70 3.20 -7.15 -0.60
N PHE A 71 4.47 -6.80 -0.70
CA PHE A 71 4.95 -5.42 -0.65
C PHE A 71 5.46 -5.01 -2.04
N MET A 72 5.06 -3.83 -2.52
CA MET A 72 5.59 -3.21 -3.73
C MET A 72 6.37 -1.93 -3.36
N PRO A 73 7.71 -1.95 -3.42
CA PRO A 73 8.53 -0.78 -3.11
C PRO A 73 8.37 0.32 -4.18
N SER A 74 8.68 1.55 -3.79
CA SER A 74 8.98 2.63 -4.72
C SER A 74 10.47 2.60 -5.03
N GLU A 75 10.84 2.69 -6.31
CA GLU A 75 12.22 2.81 -6.81
C GLU A 75 12.58 4.27 -7.11
#